data_AF-A0A841CVA7-F1
#
_entry.id   AF-A0A841CVA7-F1
#
_cell.length_a   1.000
_cell.length_b   1.000
_cell.length_c   1.000
_cell.angle_alpha   90.00
_cell.angle_beta   90.00
_cell.angle_gamma   90.00
#
_symmetry.space_group_name_H-M   'P 1'
#
loop_
_entity.id
_entity.type
_entity.pdbx_description
1 polymer ?
#
loop_
_entity_poly.entity_id
_entity_poly.type
_entity_poly.pdbx_seq_one_letter_code
_entity_poly.pdbx_strand_id
1 'polypeptide(L)'
;MTSRGMFERGPMAAYEEMLGAVAPHRLDGSAVTTSAEAMTAIAEALSFPGRFGHNLDALYDCLTDLSWLPPGEHVLVWSEPSVLRGAHRPSYDAIRTVLSEAVTDGTPQEAFLSVLLLTD
;
A
#
# COMPACT_ATOMS: atom_id res chain seq x y z
N MET A 1 7.64 18.03 -9.55
CA MET A 1 7.36 17.72 -8.14
C MET A 1 8.01 16.39 -7.84
N THR A 2 8.84 16.32 -6.80
CA THR A 2 9.44 15.06 -6.35
C THR A 2 8.42 14.39 -5.44
N SER A 3 8.07 13.13 -5.73
CA SER A 3 7.22 12.30 -4.88
C SER A 3 7.74 12.30 -3.44
N ARG A 4 6.86 12.33 -2.43
CA ARG A 4 7.27 12.29 -1.01
C ARG A 4 7.58 10.86 -0.57
N GLY A 5 6.78 9.90 -1.06
CA GLY A 5 7.01 8.48 -0.84
C GLY A 5 7.58 7.79 -2.08
N MET A 6 7.81 6.50 -1.92
CA MET A 6 8.43 5.65 -2.93
C MET A 6 7.51 4.49 -3.30
N PHE A 7 7.51 4.09 -4.57
CA PHE A 7 6.77 2.93 -5.06
C PHE A 7 7.74 1.99 -5.77
N GLU A 8 8.16 0.91 -5.11
CA GLU A 8 9.18 -0.02 -5.64
C GLU A 8 8.69 -1.47 -5.67
N ARG A 9 9.37 -2.27 -6.50
CA ARG A 9 9.10 -3.70 -6.65
C ARG A 9 10.41 -4.48 -6.69
N GLY A 10 10.59 -5.44 -5.77
CA GLY A 10 11.82 -6.22 -5.69
C GLY A 10 11.92 -7.08 -4.42
N PRO A 11 13.06 -7.74 -4.17
CA PRO A 11 13.23 -8.60 -3.00
C PRO A 11 13.36 -7.79 -1.70
N MET A 12 12.94 -8.35 -0.57
CA MET A 12 12.98 -7.69 0.76
C MET A 12 14.38 -7.16 1.11
N ALA A 13 15.43 -7.94 0.80
CA ALA A 13 16.82 -7.58 1.08
C ALA A 13 17.26 -6.26 0.41
N ALA A 14 16.62 -5.85 -0.69
CA ALA A 14 16.91 -4.58 -1.35
C ALA A 14 16.42 -3.36 -0.55
N TYR A 15 15.55 -3.56 0.44
CA TYR A 15 14.88 -2.49 1.18
C TYR A 15 15.19 -2.47 2.67
N GLU A 16 15.96 -3.42 3.20
CA GLU A 16 16.27 -3.50 4.64
C GLU A 16 16.99 -2.26 5.16
N GLU A 17 17.97 -1.74 4.41
CA GLU A 17 18.70 -0.52 4.76
C GLU A 17 17.79 0.72 4.69
N MET A 18 16.87 0.74 3.74
CA MET A 18 15.96 1.86 3.47
C MET A 18 14.78 1.93 4.44
N LEU A 19 14.24 0.78 4.87
CA LEU A 19 13.23 0.73 5.92
C LEU A 19 13.77 1.28 7.24
N GLY A 20 15.09 1.24 7.45
CA GLY A 20 15.76 1.84 8.61
C GLY A 20 15.08 1.44 9.93
N ALA A 21 14.64 2.42 10.70
CA ALA A 21 13.89 2.22 11.96
C ALA A 21 12.36 2.29 11.79
N VAL A 22 11.84 2.53 10.58
CA VAL A 22 10.39 2.61 10.34
C VAL A 22 9.82 1.20 10.38
N ALA A 23 8.93 0.94 11.35
CA ALA A 23 8.21 -0.32 11.42
C ALA A 23 7.22 -0.40 10.23
N PRO A 24 7.37 -1.36 9.31
CA PRO A 24 6.50 -1.43 8.14
C PRO A 24 5.12 -1.99 8.48
N HIS A 25 4.11 -1.51 7.77
CA HIS A 25 2.79 -2.11 7.70
C HIS A 25 2.86 -3.32 6.76
N ARG A 26 2.61 -4.52 7.28
CA ARG A 26 2.82 -5.77 6.52
C ARG A 26 1.50 -6.31 6.02
N LEU A 27 1.46 -6.65 4.73
CA LEU A 27 0.35 -7.33 4.07
C LEU A 27 0.87 -8.65 3.50
N ASP A 28 0.37 -9.77 4.02
CA ASP A 28 0.61 -11.10 3.45
C ASP A 28 -0.40 -11.40 2.33
N GLY A 29 0.08 -11.36 1.08
CA GLY A 29 -0.73 -11.61 -0.11
C GLY A 29 -0.95 -13.09 -0.44
N SER A 30 -0.39 -14.03 0.33
CA SER A 30 -0.41 -15.46 -0.01
C SER A 30 -1.82 -16.06 -0.17
N ALA A 31 -2.82 -15.46 0.47
CA ALA A 31 -4.23 -15.83 0.38
C ALA A 31 -5.13 -14.78 -0.29
N VAL A 32 -4.57 -13.70 -0.83
CA VAL A 32 -5.32 -12.58 -1.41
C VAL A 32 -5.56 -12.84 -2.90
N THR A 33 -6.78 -13.20 -3.27
CA THR A 33 -7.13 -13.64 -4.64
C THR A 33 -8.17 -12.74 -5.32
N THR A 34 -8.83 -11.87 -4.56
CA THR A 34 -9.85 -10.95 -5.07
C THR A 34 -9.55 -9.49 -4.73
N SER A 35 -10.22 -8.58 -5.44
CA SER A 35 -10.14 -7.14 -5.16
C SER A 35 -10.58 -6.80 -3.73
N ALA A 36 -11.64 -7.46 -3.25
CA ALA A 36 -12.20 -7.19 -1.93
C ALA A 36 -11.25 -7.64 -0.82
N GLU A 37 -10.67 -8.83 -0.94
CA GLU A 37 -9.64 -9.34 0.00
C GLU A 37 -8.43 -8.42 0.04
N ALA A 38 -7.97 -7.92 -1.10
CA ALA A 38 -6.83 -7.02 -1.17
C ALA A 38 -7.12 -5.67 -0.51
N MET A 39 -8.29 -5.08 -0.78
CA MET A 39 -8.73 -3.84 -0.14
C MET A 39 -8.88 -4.01 1.37
N THR A 40 -9.44 -5.13 1.84
CA THR A 40 -9.52 -5.45 3.27
C THR A 40 -8.14 -5.61 3.90
N ALA A 41 -7.23 -6.35 3.26
CA ALA A 41 -5.88 -6.58 3.79
C ALA A 41 -5.06 -5.28 3.87
N ILE A 42 -5.20 -4.38 2.89
CA ILE A 42 -4.59 -3.04 2.95
C ILE A 42 -5.18 -2.22 4.10
N ALA A 43 -6.51 -2.21 4.22
CA ALA A 43 -7.20 -1.48 5.28
C ALA A 43 -6.80 -1.97 6.68
N GLU A 44 -6.66 -3.28 6.87
CA GLU A 44 -6.18 -3.88 8.13
C GLU A 44 -4.71 -3.51 8.39
N ALA A 45 -3.83 -3.66 7.39
CA ALA A 45 -2.41 -3.36 7.53
C ALA A 45 -2.17 -1.89 7.93
N LEU A 46 -2.95 -0.95 7.38
CA LEU A 46 -2.83 0.49 7.66
C LEU A 46 -3.81 0.99 8.73
N SER A 47 -4.52 0.09 9.41
CA SER A 47 -5.49 0.42 10.47
C SER A 47 -6.54 1.45 10.05
N PHE A 48 -7.12 1.30 8.85
CA PHE A 48 -8.14 2.20 8.33
C PHE A 48 -9.33 2.32 9.30
N PRO A 49 -9.98 3.49 9.37
CA PRO A 49 -11.18 3.67 10.18
C PRO A 49 -12.36 2.85 9.64
N GLY A 50 -13.24 2.39 10.55
CA GLY A 50 -14.30 1.41 10.27
C GLY A 50 -15.42 1.80 9.29
N ARG A 51 -15.30 2.91 8.54
CA ARG A 51 -16.23 3.31 7.46
C ARG A 51 -15.56 3.25 6.08
N PHE A 52 -14.57 2.38 5.91
CA PHE A 52 -13.93 2.19 4.61
C PHE A 52 -14.95 1.76 3.54
N GLY A 53 -15.00 2.49 2.42
CA GLY A 53 -16.04 2.37 1.40
C GLY A 53 -15.90 1.19 0.43
N HIS A 54 -14.88 0.34 0.59
CA HIS A 54 -14.62 -0.88 -0.21
C HIS A 54 -14.71 -0.68 -1.75
N ASN A 55 -14.19 0.46 -2.22
CA ASN A 55 -14.02 0.75 -3.65
C ASN A 55 -12.69 1.49 -3.88
N LEU A 56 -12.28 1.64 -5.14
CA LEU A 56 -10.96 2.20 -5.47
C LEU A 56 -10.82 3.68 -5.08
N ASP A 57 -11.88 4.47 -5.19
CA ASP A 57 -11.86 5.89 -4.79
C ASP A 57 -11.72 6.01 -3.28
N ALA A 58 -12.49 5.24 -2.52
CA ALA A 58 -12.38 5.19 -1.06
C ALA A 58 -11.01 4.67 -0.59
N LEU A 59 -10.39 3.78 -1.37
CA LEU A 59 -9.02 3.32 -1.11
C LEU A 59 -8.02 4.47 -1.32
N TYR A 60 -8.13 5.19 -2.44
CA TYR A 60 -7.30 6.37 -2.71
C TYR A 60 -7.42 7.43 -1.61
N ASP A 61 -8.66 7.76 -1.21
CA ASP A 61 -8.94 8.74 -0.16
C ASP A 61 -8.25 8.35 1.15
N CYS A 62 -8.34 7.09 1.55
CA CYS A 62 -7.69 6.61 2.77
C CYS A 62 -6.16 6.64 2.68
N LEU A 63 -5.60 6.24 1.52
CA LEU A 63 -4.14 6.18 1.31
C LEU A 63 -3.50 7.58 1.23
N THR A 64 -4.27 8.60 0.88
CA THR A 64 -3.81 10.01 0.83
C THR A 64 -4.13 10.78 2.12
N ASP A 65 -5.12 10.37 2.91
CA ASP A 65 -5.43 10.99 4.20
C ASP A 65 -4.42 10.59 5.29
N LEU A 66 -4.38 9.30 5.65
CA LEU A 66 -3.55 8.71 6.72
C LEU A 66 -3.52 9.45 8.07
N SER A 67 -4.41 10.42 8.30
CA SER A 67 -4.38 11.31 9.48
C SER A 67 -4.66 10.61 10.82
N TRP A 68 -5.10 9.36 10.80
CA TRP A 68 -5.24 8.53 12.01
C TRP A 68 -3.92 7.88 12.46
N LEU A 69 -2.86 7.93 11.64
CA LEU A 69 -1.54 7.42 11.99
C LEU A 69 -0.63 8.54 12.50
N PRO A 70 0.45 8.23 13.23
CA PRO A 70 1.44 9.22 13.63
C PRO A 70 2.04 9.96 12.42
N PRO A 71 2.41 11.25 12.53
CA PRO A 71 3.10 11.96 11.45
C PRO A 71 4.37 11.24 10.97
N GLY A 72 4.63 11.32 9.66
CA GLY A 72 5.81 10.76 9.02
C GLY A 72 5.52 9.76 7.91
N GLU A 73 6.54 9.01 7.54
CA GLU A 73 6.46 7.99 6.49
C GLU A 73 5.82 6.70 7.01
N HIS A 74 4.88 6.16 6.24
CA HIS A 74 4.32 4.83 6.43
C HIS A 74 4.64 3.95 5.25
N VAL A 75 5.37 2.87 5.51
CA VAL A 75 5.77 1.92 4.47
C VAL A 75 4.84 0.71 4.48
N LEU A 76 4.05 0.53 3.43
CA LEU A 76 3.29 -0.70 3.17
C LEU A 76 4.19 -1.70 2.45
N VAL A 77 4.44 -2.85 3.07
CA VAL A 77 5.16 -3.98 2.48
C VAL A 77 4.16 -5.08 2.13
N TRP A 78 3.98 -5.34 0.84
CA TRP A 78 3.08 -6.38 0.34
C TRP A 78 3.90 -7.58 -0.15
N SER A 79 3.83 -8.72 0.56
CA SER A 79 4.40 -10.00 0.12
C SER A 79 3.44 -10.79 -0.77
N GLU A 80 3.97 -11.61 -1.69
CA GLU A 80 3.17 -12.44 -2.59
C GLU A 80 2.09 -11.70 -3.44
N PRO A 81 2.31 -10.47 -3.94
CA PRO A 81 1.33 -9.79 -4.79
C PRO A 81 1.10 -10.51 -6.13
N SER A 82 2.00 -11.43 -6.50
CA SER A 82 1.88 -12.40 -7.60
C SER A 82 0.62 -13.26 -7.50
N VAL A 83 0.14 -13.59 -6.29
CA VAL A 83 -1.05 -14.41 -6.07
C VAL A 83 -2.29 -13.72 -6.61
N LEU A 84 -2.57 -12.49 -6.17
CA LEU A 84 -3.68 -11.69 -6.72
C LEU A 84 -3.52 -11.47 -8.23
N ARG A 85 -2.29 -11.20 -8.69
CA ARG A 85 -2.01 -10.99 -10.11
C ARG A 85 -2.34 -12.23 -10.96
N GLY A 86 -2.07 -13.43 -10.42
CA GLY A 86 -2.37 -14.70 -11.08
C GLY A 86 -3.86 -15.05 -11.04
N ALA A 87 -4.51 -14.82 -9.90
CA ALA A 87 -5.94 -15.10 -9.71
C ALA A 87 -6.84 -14.12 -10.47
N HIS A 88 -6.54 -12.82 -10.41
CA HIS A 88 -7.35 -11.77 -11.00
C HIS A 88 -6.53 -10.52 -11.39
N ARG A 89 -5.84 -10.61 -12.52
CA ARG A 89 -4.98 -9.54 -13.07
C ARG A 89 -5.63 -8.14 -13.10
N PRO A 90 -6.88 -7.95 -13.56
CA PRO A 90 -7.49 -6.61 -13.57
C PRO A 90 -7.58 -5.97 -12.19
N SER A 91 -7.86 -6.76 -11.14
CA SER A 91 -7.89 -6.23 -9.77
C SER A 91 -6.51 -5.88 -9.26
N TYR A 92 -5.51 -6.72 -9.55
CA TYR A 92 -4.12 -6.40 -9.22
C TYR A 92 -3.69 -5.09 -9.88
N ASP A 93 -3.92 -4.94 -11.18
CA ASP A 93 -3.50 -3.74 -11.92
C ASP A 93 -4.22 -2.48 -11.40
N ALA A 94 -5.52 -2.57 -11.08
CA ALA A 94 -6.27 -1.46 -10.53
C ALA A 94 -5.78 -1.02 -9.14
N ILE A 95 -5.57 -1.97 -8.22
CA ILE A 95 -5.08 -1.68 -6.86
C ILE A 95 -3.65 -1.14 -6.90
N ARG A 96 -2.79 -1.72 -7.74
CA ARG A 96 -1.42 -1.23 -7.96
C ARG A 96 -1.41 0.21 -8.47
N THR A 97 -2.31 0.55 -9.39
CA THR A 97 -2.47 1.92 -9.88
C THR A 97 -2.86 2.87 -8.75
N VAL A 98 -3.88 2.55 -7.96
CA VAL A 98 -4.32 3.39 -6.82
C VAL A 98 -3.18 3.59 -5.80
N LEU A 99 -2.46 2.52 -5.45
CA LEU A 99 -1.29 2.62 -4.57
C LEU A 99 -0.21 3.54 -5.14
N SER A 100 0.09 3.41 -6.44
CA SER A 100 1.09 4.25 -7.12
C SER A 100 0.66 5.71 -7.19
N GLU A 101 -0.61 5.98 -7.46
CA GLU A 101 -1.15 7.34 -7.54
C GLU A 101 -1.13 8.00 -6.15
N ALA A 102 -1.55 7.29 -5.11
CA ALA A 102 -1.53 7.80 -3.73
C ALA A 102 -0.11 8.13 -3.23
N VAL A 103 0.90 7.32 -3.58
CA VAL A 103 2.31 7.61 -3.27
C VAL A 103 2.78 8.92 -3.91
N THR A 104 2.31 9.20 -5.13
CA THR A 104 2.69 10.40 -5.89
C THR A 104 1.79 11.61 -5.62
N ASP A 105 0.75 11.47 -4.80
CA ASP A 105 -0.13 12.56 -4.43
C ASP A 105 0.68 13.67 -3.75
N GLY A 106 0.51 14.89 -4.26
CA GLY A 106 1.29 16.06 -3.82
C GLY A 106 0.63 16.85 -2.69
N THR A 107 -0.52 16.40 -2.19
CA THR A 107 -1.28 17.10 -1.15
C THR A 107 -0.48 17.10 0.16
N PRO A 108 -0.23 18.27 0.77
CA PRO A 108 0.51 18.32 2.02
C PRO A 108 -0.28 17.66 3.16
N GLN A 109 0.21 16.52 3.62
CA GLN A 109 -0.26 15.82 4.83
C GLN A 109 0.90 15.62 5.81
N GLU A 110 0.58 15.44 7.09
CA GLU A 110 1.56 15.13 8.15
C GLU A 110 2.08 13.69 8.05
N ALA A 111 1.25 12.76 7.54
CA ALA A 111 1.58 11.39 7.23
C ALA A 111 1.58 11.15 5.71
N PHE A 112 2.45 10.27 5.20
CA PHE A 112 2.50 9.92 3.78
C PHE A 112 2.91 8.47 3.52
N LEU A 113 2.58 7.96 2.34
CA LEU A 113 2.71 6.55 1.98
C LEU A 113 3.95 6.27 1.13
N SER A 114 4.66 5.20 1.47
CA SER A 114 5.57 4.46 0.59
C SER A 114 5.08 3.02 0.44
N VAL A 115 5.32 2.39 -0.71
CA VAL A 115 4.86 1.04 -1.03
C VAL A 115 6.02 0.20 -1.58
N LEU A 116 6.18 -0.99 -1.01
CA LEU A 116 7.12 -2.01 -1.46
C LEU A 116 6.34 -3.26 -1.84
N LEU A 117 6.35 -3.60 -3.13
CA LEU A 117 5.79 -4.85 -3.64
C LEU A 117 6.90 -5.90 -3.69
N LEU A 118 6.86 -6.87 -2.76
CA LEU A 118 7.84 -7.92 -2.76
C LEU A 118 7.61 -8.87 -3.93
N THR A 119 8.70 -9.30 -4.54
CA THR A 119 8.68 -10.35 -5.55
C THR A 119 9.72 -11.37 -5.22
N ASP A 120 9.40 -12.63 -5.51
CA ASP A 120 10.38 -13.71 -5.61
C ASP A 120 11.48 -13.38 -6.63
#